data_AF-A0A9W9FXJ9-F1
#
_entry.id   AF-A0A9W9FXJ9-F1
#
_cell.length_a   1.000
_cell.length_b   1.000
_cell.length_c   1.000
_cell.angle_alpha   90.00
_cell.angle_beta   90.00
_cell.angle_gamma   90.00
#
_symmetry.space_group_name_H-M   'P 1'
#
loop_
_entity.id
_entity.type
_entity.pdbx_description
1 polymer ?
#
loop_
_entity_poly.entity_id
_entity_poly.type
_entity_poly.pdbx_seq_one_letter_code
_entity_poly.pdbx_strand_id
1 'polypeptide(L)'
;MTTTFSSLPVVDVGPLGSPSGASKDELAALSNRLYEVFATTGFAYLVNVPLSYKHEEVFKMSREFFALPEEEKMKLSKRSFRRDHHNTYRGYFPTQPELANDNLKEGFEMGPAQPIPTQSTTSPSSKFNLAEPNVWPDATIFSFQSQLETLYAELQTLASKLLSLLAVSLGKPENYFAPYLNDSLSTLRLLHYPAVASAASGSKPMESDEVKLSCTPHTDSGILTLLHQDSTGGLEVRNSTGEWVAAPYIPESLVVNIGDLMAKVSGGRFVATMHRVRAPGLRPSASSIASQNSESSALGRISVPFFFEPGENCLVRSVDGDEGFVLYGEHVREKMKTWVEFQDDVDN
;
A
#
# COMPACT_ATOMS: atom_id res chain seq x y z
N MET A 1 19.68 -9.61 -4.33
CA MET A 1 20.19 -8.65 -3.32
C MET A 1 20.00 -7.26 -3.88
N THR A 2 19.63 -6.27 -3.06
CA THR A 2 19.50 -4.89 -3.55
C THR A 2 20.81 -4.41 -4.16
N THR A 3 20.75 -3.56 -5.19
CA THR A 3 21.92 -2.90 -5.76
C THR A 3 22.06 -1.48 -5.23
N THR A 4 23.15 -0.82 -5.58
CA THR A 4 23.28 0.62 -5.38
C THR A 4 22.42 1.36 -6.40
N PHE A 5 21.76 2.43 -5.97
CA PHE A 5 20.98 3.33 -6.81
C PHE A 5 20.86 4.71 -6.13
N SER A 6 20.71 5.76 -6.92
CA SER A 6 20.54 7.16 -6.47
C SER A 6 19.17 7.73 -6.83
N SER A 7 18.36 6.98 -7.57
CA SER A 7 16.98 7.31 -7.95
C SER A 7 16.22 6.02 -8.27
N LEU A 8 14.90 6.01 -8.08
CA LEU A 8 14.10 4.85 -8.46
C LEU A 8 13.97 4.76 -10.00
N PRO A 9 13.99 3.54 -10.58
CA PRO A 9 13.67 3.33 -11.99
C PRO A 9 12.26 3.81 -12.34
N VAL A 10 12.09 4.28 -13.57
CA VAL A 10 10.78 4.53 -14.17
C VAL A 10 10.51 3.44 -15.21
N VAL A 11 9.30 2.88 -15.18
CA VAL A 11 8.84 1.82 -16.06
C VAL A 11 7.55 2.26 -16.74
N ASP A 12 7.56 2.26 -18.07
CA ASP A 12 6.37 2.55 -18.88
C ASP A 12 5.50 1.29 -18.97
N VAL A 13 4.28 1.37 -18.43
CA VAL A 13 3.29 0.28 -18.47
C VAL A 13 2.16 0.56 -19.46
N GLY A 14 2.31 1.57 -20.32
CA GLY A 14 1.38 1.90 -21.40
C GLY A 14 0.96 0.70 -22.27
N PRO A 15 1.84 -0.27 -22.58
CA PRO A 15 1.44 -1.49 -23.29
C PRO A 15 0.27 -2.25 -22.63
N LEU A 16 0.15 -2.23 -21.29
CA LEU A 16 -0.94 -2.89 -20.56
C LEU A 16 -2.31 -2.22 -20.76
N GLY A 17 -2.34 -0.99 -21.25
CA GLY A 17 -3.52 -0.18 -21.53
C GLY A 17 -3.93 -0.12 -23.00
N SER A 18 -3.17 -0.74 -23.91
CA SER A 18 -3.41 -0.64 -25.35
C SER A 18 -4.78 -1.23 -25.74
N PRO A 19 -5.69 -0.46 -26.38
CA PRO A 19 -6.99 -0.96 -26.82
C PRO A 19 -6.91 -2.09 -27.84
N SER A 20 -5.86 -2.09 -28.67
CA SER A 20 -5.59 -3.17 -29.65
C SER A 20 -4.83 -4.35 -29.04
N GLY A 21 -4.54 -4.31 -27.73
CA GLY A 21 -3.56 -5.17 -27.08
C GLY A 21 -2.13 -4.74 -27.38
N ALA A 22 -1.21 -5.10 -26.49
CA ALA A 22 0.22 -5.01 -26.74
C ALA A 22 0.69 -6.22 -27.56
N SER A 23 1.72 -6.00 -28.38
CA SER A 23 2.42 -7.08 -29.06
C SER A 23 3.15 -7.98 -28.04
N LYS A 24 3.43 -9.22 -28.45
CA LYS A 24 4.21 -10.16 -27.62
C LYS A 24 5.60 -9.62 -27.29
N ASP A 25 6.22 -8.87 -28.21
CA ASP A 25 7.55 -8.31 -28.01
C ASP A 25 7.54 -7.17 -26.99
N GLU A 26 6.51 -6.30 -27.02
CA GLU A 26 6.33 -5.26 -25.99
C GLU A 26 6.12 -5.85 -24.60
N LEU A 27 5.29 -6.90 -24.49
CA LEU A 27 5.05 -7.59 -23.22
C LEU A 27 6.30 -8.32 -22.72
N ALA A 28 7.07 -8.94 -23.61
CA ALA A 28 8.33 -9.59 -23.25
C ALA A 28 9.37 -8.57 -22.78
N ALA A 29 9.50 -7.44 -23.46
CA ALA A 29 10.39 -6.36 -23.05
C ALA A 29 9.99 -5.78 -21.67
N LEU A 30 8.69 -5.56 -21.45
CA LEU A 30 8.18 -5.09 -20.17
C LEU A 30 8.39 -6.12 -19.04
N SER A 31 8.16 -7.41 -19.33
CA SER A 31 8.42 -8.51 -18.39
C SER A 31 9.88 -8.56 -17.96
N ASN A 32 10.82 -8.47 -18.91
CA ASN A 32 12.26 -8.42 -18.61
C ASN A 32 12.62 -7.17 -17.80
N ARG A 33 12.05 -6.01 -18.16
CA ARG A 33 12.32 -4.76 -17.45
C ARG A 33 11.84 -4.81 -16.00
N LEU A 34 10.66 -5.38 -15.75
CA LEU A 34 10.13 -5.57 -14.40
C LEU A 34 11.01 -6.52 -13.59
N TYR A 35 11.51 -7.60 -14.20
CA TYR A 35 12.46 -8.49 -13.54
C TYR A 35 13.71 -7.76 -13.08
N GLU A 36 14.36 -6.99 -13.97
CA GLU A 36 15.56 -6.22 -13.62
C GLU A 36 15.30 -5.29 -12.44
N VAL A 37 14.21 -4.52 -12.50
CA VAL A 37 13.83 -3.57 -11.45
C VAL A 37 13.62 -4.28 -10.11
N PHE A 38 12.84 -5.36 -10.11
CA PHE A 38 12.50 -6.07 -8.87
C PHE A 38 13.63 -6.95 -8.33
N ALA A 39 14.55 -7.38 -9.18
CA ALA A 39 15.76 -8.08 -8.75
C ALA A 39 16.84 -7.15 -8.17
N THR A 40 16.79 -5.86 -8.50
CA THR A 40 17.82 -4.87 -8.11
C THR A 40 17.34 -3.84 -7.11
N THR A 41 16.32 -3.07 -7.45
CA THR A 41 15.81 -1.96 -6.63
C THR A 41 14.66 -2.40 -5.75
N GLY A 42 13.82 -3.33 -6.23
CA GLY A 42 12.58 -3.73 -5.56
C GLY A 42 11.47 -2.67 -5.58
N PHE A 43 11.76 -1.49 -6.14
CA PHE A 43 10.88 -0.32 -6.26
C PHE A 43 11.01 0.28 -7.66
N ALA A 44 9.92 0.87 -8.16
CA ALA A 44 9.92 1.70 -9.35
C ALA A 44 8.74 2.67 -9.36
N TYR A 45 8.78 3.63 -10.28
CA TYR A 45 7.60 4.34 -10.76
C TYR A 45 7.01 3.61 -11.97
N LEU A 46 5.70 3.48 -12.00
CA LEU A 46 4.93 3.07 -13.17
C LEU A 46 4.29 4.31 -13.80
N VAL A 47 4.52 4.53 -15.09
CA VAL A 47 3.93 5.64 -15.87
C VAL A 47 3.05 5.11 -16.99
N ASN A 48 2.16 5.96 -17.51
CA ASN A 48 1.13 5.58 -18.49
C ASN A 48 0.23 4.45 -17.97
N VAL A 49 -0.13 4.54 -16.69
CA VAL A 49 -0.93 3.53 -16.02
C VAL A 49 -2.37 3.59 -16.55
N PRO A 50 -2.98 2.46 -16.96
CA PRO A 50 -4.31 2.44 -17.55
C PRO A 50 -5.43 2.48 -16.48
N LEU A 51 -5.48 3.56 -15.71
CA LEU A 51 -6.55 3.84 -14.75
C LEU A 51 -7.50 4.90 -15.31
N SER A 52 -8.77 4.85 -14.91
CA SER A 52 -9.77 5.84 -15.32
C SER A 52 -9.64 7.18 -14.58
N TYR A 53 -9.00 7.17 -13.41
CA TYR A 53 -8.88 8.34 -12.55
C TYR A 53 -7.48 8.92 -12.58
N LYS A 54 -7.40 10.26 -12.68
CA LYS A 54 -6.15 10.99 -12.46
C LYS A 54 -5.80 11.00 -10.98
N HIS A 55 -4.52 11.22 -10.68
CA HIS A 55 -4.04 11.28 -9.29
C HIS A 55 -4.81 12.30 -8.44
N GLU A 56 -5.08 13.48 -8.98
CA GLU A 56 -5.78 14.53 -8.23
C GLU A 56 -7.23 14.15 -7.87
N GLU A 57 -7.89 13.35 -8.71
CA GLU A 57 -9.22 12.80 -8.40
C GLU A 57 -9.15 11.79 -7.26
N VAL A 58 -8.14 10.90 -7.27
CA VAL A 58 -7.87 9.95 -6.18
C VAL A 58 -7.61 10.69 -4.86
N PHE A 59 -6.75 11.70 -4.87
CA PHE A 59 -6.48 12.49 -3.68
C PHE A 59 -7.66 13.33 -3.24
N LYS A 60 -8.51 13.80 -4.17
CA LYS A 60 -9.77 14.47 -3.82
C LYS A 60 -10.70 13.53 -3.06
N MET A 61 -10.93 12.31 -3.55
CA MET A 61 -11.76 11.32 -2.84
C MET A 61 -11.26 11.09 -1.41
N SER A 62 -9.94 11.00 -1.25
CA SER A 62 -9.32 10.85 0.08
C SER A 62 -9.53 12.07 0.97
N ARG A 63 -9.29 13.29 0.46
CA ARG A 63 -9.45 14.53 1.25
C ARG A 63 -10.90 14.75 1.67
N GLU A 64 -11.85 14.48 0.78
CA GLU A 64 -13.29 14.59 1.07
C GLU A 64 -13.72 13.61 2.17
N PHE A 65 -13.18 12.38 2.16
CA PHE A 65 -13.41 11.42 3.25
C PHE A 65 -12.86 11.95 4.58
N PHE A 66 -11.61 12.43 4.60
CA PHE A 66 -10.98 12.88 5.85
C PHE A 66 -11.52 14.21 6.37
N ALA A 67 -12.17 15.00 5.52
CA ALA A 67 -12.88 16.22 5.88
C ALA A 67 -14.26 15.97 6.54
N LEU A 68 -14.77 14.73 6.51
CA LEU A 68 -15.99 14.38 7.24
C LEU A 68 -15.83 14.65 8.74
N PRO A 69 -16.93 15.02 9.45
CA PRO A 69 -16.91 15.14 10.90
C PRO A 69 -16.37 13.87 11.56
N GLU A 70 -15.58 14.02 12.63
CA GLU A 70 -14.97 12.90 13.34
C GLU A 70 -16.01 11.86 13.77
N GLU A 71 -17.18 12.30 14.20
CA GLU A 71 -18.29 11.40 14.56
C GLU A 71 -18.74 10.51 13.40
N GLU A 72 -18.81 11.05 12.17
CA GLU A 72 -19.19 10.29 10.97
C GLU A 72 -18.10 9.28 10.59
N LYS A 73 -16.82 9.66 10.67
CA LYS A 73 -15.70 8.73 10.45
C LYS A 73 -15.69 7.62 11.51
N MET A 74 -15.92 7.97 12.77
CA MET A 74 -15.92 7.03 13.88
C MET A 74 -17.10 6.05 13.86
N LYS A 75 -18.22 6.32 13.16
CA LYS A 75 -19.27 5.32 12.88
C LYS A 75 -18.77 4.15 12.01
N LEU A 76 -17.68 4.36 11.29
CA LEU A 76 -17.07 3.37 10.40
C LEU A 76 -15.86 2.69 11.02
N SER A 77 -15.54 2.98 12.28
CA SER A 77 -14.28 2.53 12.88
C SER A 77 -14.23 1.01 13.03
N LYS A 78 -13.02 0.44 13.02
CA LYS A 78 -12.83 -0.97 13.36
C LYS A 78 -13.22 -1.22 14.83
N ARG A 79 -13.49 -2.49 15.14
CA ARG A 79 -13.88 -2.99 16.47
C ARG A 79 -12.86 -2.68 17.56
N SER A 80 -11.58 -2.64 17.22
CA SER A 80 -10.49 -2.24 18.13
C SER A 80 -10.64 -0.80 18.65
N PHE A 81 -11.34 0.07 17.92
CA PHE A 81 -11.63 1.45 18.34
C PHE A 81 -13.03 1.62 18.95
N ARG A 82 -14.00 0.82 18.51
CA ARG A 82 -15.37 0.79 19.07
C ARG A 82 -15.87 -0.65 19.17
N ARG A 83 -15.93 -1.18 20.40
CA ARG A 83 -16.19 -2.62 20.66
C ARG A 83 -17.52 -3.15 20.15
N ASP A 84 -18.51 -2.27 20.00
CA ASP A 84 -19.85 -2.56 19.47
C ASP A 84 -19.88 -2.67 17.94
N HIS A 85 -18.80 -2.30 17.25
CA HIS A 85 -18.69 -2.47 15.81
C HIS A 85 -18.31 -3.91 15.42
N HIS A 86 -18.80 -4.35 14.26
CA HIS A 86 -18.60 -5.72 13.78
C HIS A 86 -17.24 -5.93 13.08
N ASN A 87 -16.81 -4.96 12.29
CA ASN A 87 -15.64 -5.07 11.42
C ASN A 87 -14.33 -5.00 12.22
N THR A 88 -13.44 -5.96 11.99
CA THR A 88 -12.13 -6.05 12.62
C THR A 88 -11.00 -5.58 11.70
N TYR A 89 -11.20 -5.61 10.38
CA TYR A 89 -10.16 -5.44 9.38
C TYR A 89 -10.41 -4.27 8.41
N ARG A 90 -11.65 -4.02 8.02
CA ARG A 90 -12.12 -2.97 7.10
C ARG A 90 -12.74 -1.82 7.87
N GLY A 91 -12.68 -0.63 7.29
CA GLY A 91 -13.23 0.59 7.88
C GLY A 91 -12.15 1.55 8.38
N TYR A 92 -12.54 2.43 9.28
CA TYR A 92 -11.75 3.56 9.72
C TYR A 92 -10.88 3.24 10.94
N PHE A 93 -9.70 3.87 11.00
CA PHE A 93 -8.89 3.97 12.21
C PHE A 93 -8.41 5.42 12.41
N PRO A 94 -8.56 6.00 13.61
CA PRO A 94 -8.11 7.35 13.91
C PRO A 94 -6.60 7.41 14.19
N THR A 95 -6.06 8.63 14.24
CA THR A 95 -4.73 8.90 14.79
C THR A 95 -4.62 8.45 16.24
N GLN A 96 -3.49 7.88 16.65
CA GLN A 96 -3.28 7.39 18.03
C GLN A 96 -1.97 7.96 18.62
N PRO A 97 -1.88 9.29 18.80
CA PRO A 97 -0.65 9.95 19.23
C PRO A 97 -0.18 9.53 20.63
N GLU A 98 -1.09 9.00 21.46
CA GLU A 98 -0.77 8.53 22.82
C GLU A 98 -0.10 7.15 22.85
N LEU A 99 -0.28 6.33 21.81
CA LEU A 99 0.27 4.97 21.76
C LEU A 99 1.67 4.92 21.15
N ALA A 100 1.95 5.78 20.17
CA ALA A 100 3.28 5.90 19.59
C ALA A 100 3.48 7.28 18.95
N ASN A 101 4.68 7.85 19.11
CA ASN A 101 5.04 9.18 18.60
C ASN A 101 5.04 9.29 17.06
N ASP A 102 5.03 8.16 16.36
CA ASP A 102 4.97 8.03 14.89
C ASP A 102 3.58 7.62 14.38
N ASN A 103 2.62 7.27 15.25
CA ASN A 103 1.26 6.90 14.85
C ASN A 103 0.36 8.13 14.67
N LEU A 104 0.82 9.01 13.78
CA LEU A 104 0.22 10.29 13.44
C LEU A 104 -0.61 10.18 12.15
N LYS A 105 -1.20 9.02 11.86
CA LYS A 105 -2.02 8.83 10.67
C LYS A 105 -3.41 8.33 11.03
N GLU A 106 -4.40 8.82 10.30
CA GLU A 106 -5.72 8.21 10.23
C GLU A 106 -5.85 7.48 8.89
N GLY A 107 -6.74 6.49 8.82
CA GLY A 107 -6.92 5.71 7.61
C GLY A 107 -8.30 5.09 7.46
N PHE A 108 -8.67 4.84 6.21
CA PHE A 108 -9.88 4.13 5.83
C PHE A 108 -9.54 3.00 4.86
N GLU A 109 -9.90 1.78 5.22
CA GLU A 109 -9.49 0.57 4.52
C GLU A 109 -10.68 -0.16 3.93
N MET A 110 -10.53 -0.57 2.67
CA MET A 110 -11.57 -1.29 1.93
C MET A 110 -10.98 -2.43 1.10
N GLY A 111 -11.78 -3.47 0.92
CA GLY A 111 -11.55 -4.57 0.01
C GLY A 111 -12.47 -4.52 -1.21
N PRO A 112 -12.76 -5.67 -1.86
CA PRO A 112 -13.62 -5.71 -3.03
C PRO A 112 -15.05 -5.27 -2.70
N ALA A 113 -15.73 -4.67 -3.68
CA ALA A 113 -17.13 -4.21 -3.53
C ALA A 113 -18.09 -5.37 -3.23
N GLN A 114 -17.85 -6.53 -3.86
CA GLN A 114 -18.61 -7.74 -3.58
C GLN A 114 -17.97 -8.49 -2.41
N PRO A 115 -18.77 -8.89 -1.39
CA PRO A 115 -18.26 -9.69 -0.30
C PRO A 115 -17.60 -10.97 -0.81
N ILE A 116 -16.44 -11.29 -0.25
CA ILE A 116 -15.78 -12.57 -0.51
C ILE A 116 -16.62 -13.66 0.16
N PRO A 117 -16.98 -14.75 -0.54
CA PRO A 117 -17.72 -15.84 0.08
C PRO A 117 -16.99 -16.35 1.31
N THR A 118 -17.61 -16.23 2.49
CA THR A 118 -17.06 -16.81 3.72
C THR A 118 -17.11 -18.33 3.59
N GLN A 119 -15.98 -18.94 3.23
CA GLN A 119 -15.86 -20.38 3.34
C GLN A 119 -15.75 -20.72 4.84
N SER A 120 -16.50 -21.74 5.27
CA SER A 120 -16.59 -22.28 6.65
C SER A 120 -15.24 -22.67 7.30
N THR A 121 -14.12 -22.44 6.61
CA THR A 121 -12.75 -22.79 7.03
C THR A 121 -12.09 -21.75 7.91
N THR A 122 -12.72 -20.60 8.18
CA THR A 122 -12.28 -19.78 9.32
C THR A 122 -12.30 -20.67 10.55
N SER A 123 -11.12 -21.01 11.06
CA SER A 123 -11.02 -21.70 12.35
C SER A 123 -11.93 -20.95 13.32
N PRO A 124 -12.88 -21.61 14.00
CA PRO A 124 -13.81 -20.97 14.92
C PRO A 124 -13.13 -20.14 16.04
N SER A 125 -11.81 -20.27 16.18
CA SER A 125 -10.96 -19.54 17.11
C SER A 125 -10.31 -18.25 16.56
N SER A 126 -10.41 -17.93 15.26
CA SER A 126 -9.81 -16.70 14.72
C SER A 126 -10.65 -15.48 15.05
N LYS A 127 -10.11 -14.57 15.88
CA LYS A 127 -10.73 -13.27 16.19
C LYS A 127 -10.81 -12.31 15.00
N PHE A 128 -10.02 -12.54 13.94
CA PHE A 128 -9.96 -11.68 12.76
C PHE A 128 -10.75 -12.26 11.60
N ASN A 129 -11.69 -11.47 11.07
CA ASN A 129 -12.42 -11.76 9.84
C ASN A 129 -11.80 -10.96 8.68
N LEU A 130 -11.00 -11.62 7.84
CA LEU A 130 -10.27 -10.99 6.75
C LEU A 130 -11.16 -10.70 5.53
N ALA A 131 -12.28 -11.43 5.41
CA ALA A 131 -13.21 -11.41 4.28
C ALA A 131 -14.48 -10.57 4.58
N GLU A 132 -14.43 -9.69 5.58
CA GLU A 132 -15.57 -8.87 5.97
C GLU A 132 -15.96 -7.82 4.91
N PRO A 133 -17.27 -7.47 4.81
CA PRO A 133 -17.73 -6.48 3.85
C PRO A 133 -17.21 -5.08 4.19
N ASN A 134 -17.11 -4.23 3.17
CA ASN A 134 -16.81 -2.81 3.34
C ASN A 134 -17.91 -2.09 4.13
N VAL A 135 -17.53 -1.09 4.92
CA VAL A 135 -18.44 -0.14 5.57
C VAL A 135 -18.27 1.23 4.93
N TRP A 136 -19.37 1.97 4.76
CA TRP A 136 -19.40 3.22 4.00
C TRP A 136 -20.12 4.33 4.75
N PRO A 137 -19.68 5.60 4.63
CA PRO A 137 -20.47 6.72 5.09
C PRO A 137 -21.79 6.80 4.30
N ASP A 138 -22.76 7.54 4.84
CA ASP A 138 -24.00 7.80 4.12
C ASP A 138 -23.73 8.51 2.78
N ALA A 139 -24.40 8.07 1.71
CA ALA A 139 -24.18 8.59 0.37
C ALA A 139 -24.50 10.09 0.22
N THR A 140 -25.29 10.66 1.13
CA THR A 140 -25.61 12.10 1.16
C THR A 140 -24.45 12.96 1.66
N ILE A 141 -23.53 12.38 2.44
CA ILE A 141 -22.34 13.07 2.98
C ILE A 141 -21.06 12.65 2.24
N PHE A 142 -21.04 11.50 1.56
CA PHE A 142 -19.89 11.01 0.82
C PHE A 142 -20.31 10.26 -0.46
N SER A 143 -20.10 10.89 -1.62
CA SER A 143 -20.59 10.40 -2.92
C SER A 143 -19.55 9.69 -3.78
N PHE A 144 -18.44 9.23 -3.20
CA PHE A 144 -17.32 8.64 -3.94
C PHE A 144 -17.20 7.11 -3.81
N GLN A 145 -18.18 6.44 -3.18
CA GLN A 145 -18.17 5.00 -3.00
C GLN A 145 -17.92 4.26 -4.34
N SER A 146 -18.74 4.53 -5.37
CA SER A 146 -18.62 3.84 -6.67
C SER A 146 -17.27 4.08 -7.36
N GLN A 147 -16.69 5.27 -7.18
CA GLN A 147 -15.42 5.64 -7.79
C GLN A 147 -14.25 4.94 -7.11
N LEU A 148 -14.29 4.82 -5.78
CA LEU A 148 -13.31 4.06 -5.01
C LEU A 148 -13.40 2.55 -5.29
N GLU A 149 -14.62 2.01 -5.44
CA GLU A 149 -14.83 0.62 -5.85
C GLU A 149 -14.31 0.35 -7.27
N THR A 150 -14.49 1.31 -8.19
CA THR A 150 -13.94 1.25 -9.55
C THR A 150 -12.41 1.30 -9.52
N LEU A 151 -11.83 2.25 -8.77
CA LEU A 151 -10.38 2.37 -8.59
C LEU A 151 -9.77 1.08 -8.01
N TYR A 152 -10.41 0.48 -7.00
CA TYR A 152 -10.00 -0.81 -6.45
C TYR A 152 -9.94 -1.89 -7.54
N ALA A 153 -11.00 -2.02 -8.35
CA ALA A 153 -11.08 -3.04 -9.39
C ALA A 153 -10.03 -2.85 -10.50
N GLU A 154 -9.74 -1.60 -10.87
CA GLU A 154 -8.70 -1.26 -11.83
C GLU A 154 -7.29 -1.58 -11.29
N LEU A 155 -7.02 -1.24 -10.03
CA LEU A 155 -5.75 -1.56 -9.37
C LEU A 155 -5.56 -3.08 -9.20
N GLN A 156 -6.62 -3.82 -8.88
CA GLN A 156 -6.62 -5.29 -8.86
C GLN A 156 -6.29 -5.86 -10.25
N THR A 157 -6.87 -5.29 -11.31
CA THR A 157 -6.62 -5.70 -12.70
C THR A 157 -5.19 -5.40 -13.12
N LEU A 158 -4.66 -4.23 -12.76
CA LEU A 158 -3.27 -3.86 -13.00
C LEU A 158 -2.30 -4.81 -12.27
N ALA A 159 -2.54 -5.06 -10.98
CA ALA A 159 -1.74 -5.99 -10.20
C ALA A 159 -1.74 -7.40 -10.82
N SER A 160 -2.90 -7.89 -11.29
CA SER A 160 -3.02 -9.16 -12.01
C SER A 160 -2.13 -9.20 -13.27
N LYS A 161 -2.18 -8.16 -14.11
CA LYS A 161 -1.33 -8.06 -15.31
C LYS A 161 0.15 -8.04 -14.98
N LEU A 162 0.54 -7.28 -13.95
CA LEU A 162 1.92 -7.22 -13.48
C LEU A 162 2.39 -8.60 -12.99
N LEU A 163 1.57 -9.30 -12.20
CA LEU A 163 1.88 -10.65 -11.74
C LEU A 163 2.05 -11.63 -12.91
N SER A 164 1.22 -11.56 -13.95
CA SER A 164 1.39 -12.38 -15.15
C SER A 164 2.74 -12.13 -15.84
N LEU A 165 3.17 -10.86 -15.94
CA LEU A 165 4.48 -10.53 -16.49
C LEU A 165 5.63 -11.01 -15.59
N LEU A 166 5.48 -10.93 -14.28
CA LEU A 166 6.47 -11.45 -13.33
C LEU A 166 6.58 -12.98 -13.41
N ALA A 167 5.46 -13.69 -13.54
CA ALA A 167 5.47 -15.13 -13.74
C ALA A 167 6.29 -15.52 -14.97
N VAL A 168 6.03 -14.86 -16.11
CA VAL A 168 6.80 -15.08 -17.36
C VAL A 168 8.29 -14.81 -17.14
N SER A 169 8.62 -13.71 -16.45
CA SER A 169 10.02 -13.35 -16.17
C SER A 169 10.75 -14.35 -15.27
N LEU A 170 10.00 -15.11 -14.46
CA LEU A 170 10.49 -16.20 -13.61
C LEU A 170 10.48 -17.55 -14.33
N GLY A 171 10.23 -17.58 -15.65
CA GLY A 171 10.16 -18.81 -16.44
C GLY A 171 8.92 -19.66 -16.16
N LYS A 172 7.84 -19.05 -15.65
CA LYS A 172 6.55 -19.72 -15.39
C LYS A 172 5.49 -19.31 -16.41
N PRO A 173 4.43 -20.11 -16.59
CA PRO A 173 3.27 -19.70 -17.38
C PRO A 173 2.66 -18.38 -16.88
N GLU A 174 2.10 -17.56 -17.77
CA GLU A 174 1.50 -16.25 -17.43
C GLU A 174 0.38 -16.32 -16.39
N ASN A 175 -0.28 -17.48 -16.28
CA ASN A 175 -1.35 -17.74 -15.33
C ASN A 175 -0.88 -18.40 -14.03
N TYR A 176 0.44 -18.48 -13.77
CA TYR A 176 1.00 -19.11 -12.58
C TYR A 176 0.42 -18.52 -11.27
N PHE A 177 0.20 -17.20 -11.24
CA PHE A 177 -0.40 -16.51 -10.09
C PHE A 177 -1.93 -16.40 -10.15
N ALA A 178 -2.62 -17.02 -11.11
CA ALA A 178 -4.07 -17.00 -11.16
C ALA A 178 -4.73 -17.48 -9.84
N PRO A 179 -4.22 -18.50 -9.13
CA PRO A 179 -4.77 -18.88 -7.83
C PRO A 179 -4.68 -17.80 -6.73
N TYR A 180 -3.82 -16.78 -6.89
CA TYR A 180 -3.69 -15.69 -5.91
C TYR A 180 -4.85 -14.69 -6.06
N LEU A 181 -5.49 -14.65 -7.23
CA LEU A 181 -6.61 -13.75 -7.52
C LEU A 181 -7.94 -14.27 -6.94
N ASN A 182 -8.04 -15.58 -6.70
CA ASN A 182 -9.22 -16.19 -6.11
C ASN A 182 -9.43 -15.65 -4.70
N ASP A 183 -10.62 -15.07 -4.45
CA ASP A 183 -11.02 -14.55 -3.14
C ASP A 183 -9.97 -13.59 -2.54
N SER A 184 -9.27 -12.83 -3.40
CA SER A 184 -8.15 -11.95 -3.04
C SER A 184 -8.52 -11.00 -1.90
N LEU A 185 -7.68 -10.98 -0.86
CA LEU A 185 -7.82 -10.11 0.31
C LEU A 185 -7.22 -8.72 0.12
N SER A 186 -7.01 -8.32 -1.14
CA SER A 186 -6.39 -7.03 -1.48
C SER A 186 -7.10 -5.86 -0.79
N THR A 187 -6.34 -4.80 -0.54
CA THR A 187 -6.78 -3.69 0.30
C THR A 187 -6.38 -2.37 -0.32
N LEU A 188 -7.36 -1.52 -0.62
CA LEU A 188 -7.12 -0.10 -0.87
C LEU A 188 -7.20 0.63 0.46
N ARG A 189 -6.18 1.43 0.79
CA ARG A 189 -6.18 2.28 1.98
C ARG A 189 -6.15 3.73 1.56
N LEU A 190 -7.06 4.53 2.09
CA LEU A 190 -6.89 5.97 2.12
C LEU A 190 -6.13 6.28 3.42
N LEU A 191 -4.99 6.95 3.33
CA LEU A 191 -4.21 7.35 4.51
C LEU A 191 -3.98 8.84 4.49
N HIS A 192 -4.20 9.46 5.64
CA HIS A 192 -3.93 10.87 5.87
C HIS A 192 -2.99 11.03 7.05
N TYR A 193 -1.88 11.73 6.80
CA TYR A 193 -0.89 12.12 7.79
C TYR A 193 -1.04 13.63 8.00
N PRO A 194 -1.76 14.07 9.05
CA PRO A 194 -1.97 15.48 9.29
C PRO A 194 -0.64 16.23 9.40
N ALA A 195 -0.65 17.50 8.97
CA ALA A 195 0.50 18.36 9.17
C ALA A 195 0.83 18.44 10.67
N VAL A 196 2.09 18.16 11.02
CA VAL A 196 2.54 18.35 12.40
C VAL A 196 2.56 19.85 12.64
N ALA A 197 1.67 20.35 13.50
CA ALA A 197 1.70 21.75 13.92
C ALA A 197 3.09 22.07 14.49
N SER A 198 3.84 22.94 13.82
CA SER A 198 5.09 23.44 14.37
C SER A 198 4.75 24.24 15.62
N ALA A 199 5.14 23.74 16.80
CA ALA A 199 5.24 24.49 18.05
C ALA A 199 3.93 25.03 18.69
N ALA A 200 2.94 24.17 18.99
CA ALA A 200 1.82 24.54 19.88
C ALA A 200 1.71 23.71 21.18
N SER A 201 2.50 22.64 21.33
CA SER A 201 2.70 22.00 22.64
C SER A 201 4.08 22.39 23.12
N GLY A 202 4.23 22.79 24.39
CA GLY A 202 5.49 23.21 25.04
C GLY A 202 6.57 22.13 25.12
N SER A 203 6.54 21.14 24.23
CA SER A 203 7.61 20.19 23.97
C SER A 203 8.84 20.97 23.51
N LYS A 204 9.91 20.92 24.32
CA LYS A 204 11.23 21.42 23.95
C LYS A 204 11.55 21.01 22.50
N PRO A 205 12.18 21.89 21.69
CA PRO A 205 12.81 21.44 20.46
C PRO A 205 13.75 20.30 20.84
N MET A 206 13.54 19.10 20.29
CA MET A 206 14.52 18.03 20.46
C MET A 206 15.79 18.51 19.76
N GLU A 207 16.87 18.64 20.54
CA GLU A 207 18.22 18.99 20.08
C GLU A 207 18.90 17.82 19.34
N SER A 208 18.15 16.94 18.68
CA SER A 208 18.74 15.85 17.88
C SER A 208 18.51 16.09 16.39
N ASP A 209 19.54 15.82 15.59
CA ASP A 209 19.49 15.69 14.12
C ASP A 209 18.60 14.52 13.65
N GLU A 210 17.72 13.99 14.52
CA GLU A 210 16.88 12.84 14.22
C GLU A 210 15.75 13.25 13.27
N VAL A 211 15.75 12.60 12.12
CA VAL A 211 14.66 12.68 11.15
C VAL A 211 13.37 12.19 11.80
N LYS A 212 12.39 13.08 12.00
CA LYS A 212 11.04 12.68 12.40
C LYS A 212 10.40 11.84 11.28
N LEU A 213 9.92 10.65 11.63
CA LEU A 213 9.27 9.72 10.71
C LEU A 213 7.76 9.70 10.96
N SER A 214 7.00 9.68 9.88
CA SER A 214 5.57 9.35 9.87
C SER A 214 5.34 7.85 9.66
N CYS A 215 6.35 7.14 9.17
CA CYS A 215 6.36 5.69 9.10
C CYS A 215 7.79 5.18 9.25
N THR A 216 8.01 4.31 10.23
CA THR A 216 9.31 3.74 10.55
C THR A 216 9.82 2.79 9.45
N PRO A 217 11.14 2.52 9.41
CA PRO A 217 11.72 1.57 8.45
C PRO A 217 11.05 0.19 8.49
N HIS A 218 10.51 -0.26 7.35
CA HIS A 218 9.88 -1.57 7.22
C HIS A 218 9.98 -2.11 5.79
N THR A 219 9.62 -3.38 5.62
CA THR A 219 9.26 -3.98 4.33
C THR A 219 7.78 -4.34 4.36
N ASP A 220 7.13 -4.31 3.20
CA ASP A 220 5.75 -4.76 3.08
C ASP A 220 5.70 -6.28 3.20
N SER A 221 4.78 -6.82 4.00
CA SER A 221 4.70 -8.27 4.23
C SER A 221 4.14 -9.05 3.04
N GLY A 222 3.34 -8.40 2.20
CA GLY A 222 2.52 -9.03 1.17
C GLY A 222 3.25 -9.37 -0.13
N ILE A 223 2.50 -9.32 -1.23
CA ILE A 223 2.97 -9.66 -2.56
C ILE A 223 3.47 -8.43 -3.34
N LEU A 224 2.59 -7.46 -3.56
CA LEU A 224 2.84 -6.30 -4.43
C LEU A 224 2.05 -5.10 -3.91
N THR A 225 2.68 -3.94 -3.86
CA THR A 225 2.06 -2.67 -3.45
C THR A 225 2.04 -1.72 -4.65
N LEU A 226 0.90 -1.07 -4.87
CA LEU A 226 0.70 0.00 -5.85
C LEU A 226 0.30 1.26 -5.08
N LEU A 227 1.09 2.32 -5.15
CA LEU A 227 0.93 3.51 -4.31
C LEU A 227 0.72 4.77 -5.15
N HIS A 228 -0.42 5.42 -4.95
CA HIS A 228 -0.56 6.84 -5.26
C HIS A 228 0.02 7.66 -4.10
N GLN A 229 1.14 8.35 -4.33
CA GLN A 229 1.69 9.34 -3.40
C GLN A 229 1.46 10.75 -3.91
N ASP A 230 1.17 11.69 -3.00
CA ASP A 230 0.96 13.09 -3.34
C ASP A 230 2.29 13.87 -3.47
N SER A 231 2.18 15.15 -3.79
CA SER A 231 3.32 16.06 -3.94
C SER A 231 4.02 16.44 -2.62
N THR A 232 3.46 16.07 -1.46
CA THR A 232 4.09 16.29 -0.15
C THR A 232 5.36 15.46 0.00
N GLY A 233 5.38 14.27 -0.60
CA GLY A 233 6.53 13.37 -0.65
C GLY A 233 6.86 12.75 0.71
N GLY A 234 8.14 12.44 0.94
CA GLY A 234 8.65 11.90 2.20
C GLY A 234 8.98 10.41 2.17
N LEU A 235 8.55 9.67 1.14
CA LEU A 235 8.96 8.27 0.95
C LEU A 235 10.46 8.19 0.64
N GLU A 236 11.17 7.32 1.35
CA GLU A 236 12.57 6.99 1.13
C GLU A 236 12.78 5.47 1.10
N VAL A 237 13.62 5.01 0.18
CA VAL A 237 13.92 3.60 -0.06
C VAL A 237 15.40 3.35 0.23
N ARG A 238 15.72 2.29 0.97
CA ARG A 238 17.09 1.99 1.40
C ARG A 238 17.83 1.20 0.33
N ASN A 239 18.93 1.75 -0.20
CA ASN A 239 19.78 1.03 -1.16
C ASN A 239 20.73 0.04 -0.45
N SER A 240 21.52 -0.72 -1.21
CA SER A 240 22.41 -1.75 -0.65
C SER A 240 23.61 -1.22 0.15
N THR A 241 23.96 0.06 0.01
CA THR A 241 24.97 0.72 0.86
C THR A 241 24.41 1.13 2.22
N GLY A 242 23.08 1.04 2.39
CA GLY A 242 22.37 1.46 3.59
C GLY A 242 21.87 2.90 3.54
N GLU A 243 22.13 3.64 2.46
CA GLU A 243 21.65 5.01 2.22
C GLU A 243 20.15 5.04 1.93
N TRP A 244 19.49 6.11 2.38
CA TRP A 244 18.09 6.40 2.11
C TRP A 244 17.96 7.26 0.86
N VAL A 245 17.33 6.70 -0.19
CA VAL A 245 17.11 7.36 -1.47
C VAL A 245 15.68 7.89 -1.51
N ALA A 246 15.52 9.19 -1.75
CA ALA A 246 14.21 9.81 -1.86
C ALA A 246 13.43 9.31 -3.09
N ALA A 247 12.14 9.06 -2.90
CA ALA A 247 11.18 8.77 -3.96
C ALA A 247 10.26 10.00 -4.16
N PRO A 248 10.70 11.04 -4.88
CA PRO A 248 9.91 12.26 -5.07
C PRO A 248 8.59 11.98 -5.82
N TYR A 249 7.63 12.89 -5.69
CA TYR A 249 6.40 12.81 -6.47
C TYR A 249 6.69 12.97 -7.97
N ILE A 250 6.21 12.02 -8.77
CA ILE A 250 6.14 12.13 -10.23
C ILE A 250 4.65 12.16 -10.61
N PRO A 251 4.16 13.22 -11.29
CA PRO A 251 2.76 13.33 -11.70
C PRO A 251 2.27 12.12 -12.48
N GLU A 252 1.04 11.69 -12.20
CA GLU A 252 0.37 10.57 -12.87
C GLU A 252 1.17 9.25 -12.89
N SER A 253 1.96 9.00 -11.84
CA SER A 253 2.73 7.76 -11.68
C SER A 253 2.39 7.03 -10.39
N LEU A 254 2.35 5.69 -10.45
CA LEU A 254 2.30 4.87 -9.25
C LEU A 254 3.71 4.53 -8.78
N VAL A 255 3.96 4.56 -7.48
CA VAL A 255 5.10 3.80 -6.93
C VAL A 255 4.67 2.35 -6.83
N VAL A 256 5.52 1.43 -7.29
CA VAL A 256 5.33 -0.02 -7.14
C VAL A 256 6.48 -0.62 -6.35
N ASN A 257 6.16 -1.56 -5.46
CA ASN A 257 7.16 -2.38 -4.80
C ASN A 257 6.67 -3.78 -4.50
N ILE A 258 7.62 -4.67 -4.30
CA ILE A 258 7.42 -6.08 -3.94
C ILE A 258 7.55 -6.27 -2.43
N GLY A 259 6.69 -7.14 -1.88
CA GLY A 259 6.71 -7.49 -0.47
C GLY A 259 7.49 -8.77 -0.17
N ASP A 260 7.63 -9.06 1.12
CA ASP A 260 8.38 -10.20 1.66
C ASP A 260 7.91 -11.54 1.11
N LEU A 261 6.59 -11.74 0.94
CA LEU A 261 6.07 -12.98 0.37
C LEU A 261 6.46 -13.14 -1.09
N MET A 262 6.40 -12.07 -1.91
CA MET A 262 6.84 -12.17 -3.31
C MET A 262 8.34 -12.41 -3.42
N ALA A 263 9.15 -11.83 -2.53
CA ALA A 263 10.58 -12.13 -2.46
C ALA A 263 10.82 -13.65 -2.23
N LYS A 264 10.08 -14.27 -1.31
CA LYS A 264 10.13 -15.73 -1.07
C LYS A 264 9.60 -16.53 -2.25
N VAL A 265 8.45 -16.16 -2.80
CA VAL A 265 7.83 -16.79 -3.98
C VAL A 265 8.81 -16.81 -5.15
N SER A 266 9.56 -15.73 -5.37
CA SER A 266 10.53 -15.63 -6.45
C SER A 266 11.82 -16.43 -6.21
N GLY A 267 11.94 -17.21 -5.13
CA GLY A 267 13.19 -17.89 -4.75
C GLY A 267 14.32 -16.92 -4.41
N GLY A 268 13.99 -15.75 -3.85
CA GLY A 268 14.95 -14.70 -3.52
C GLY A 268 15.49 -13.90 -4.70
N ARG A 269 14.95 -14.11 -5.91
CA ARG A 269 15.32 -13.33 -7.11
C ARG A 269 14.85 -11.89 -7.01
N PHE A 270 13.68 -11.67 -6.44
CA PHE A 270 13.08 -10.36 -6.18
C PHE A 270 13.39 -9.89 -4.76
N VAL A 271 13.54 -8.58 -4.57
CA VAL A 271 13.98 -7.98 -3.30
C VAL A 271 12.92 -7.08 -2.67
N ALA A 272 12.33 -7.52 -1.55
CA ALA A 272 11.53 -6.66 -0.70
C ALA A 272 12.43 -5.61 -0.04
N THR A 273 12.31 -4.35 -0.47
CA THR A 273 13.28 -3.32 -0.09
C THR A 273 12.75 -2.47 1.06
N MET A 274 13.61 -2.24 2.04
CA MET A 274 13.27 -1.48 3.23
C MET A 274 13.00 -0.02 2.86
N HIS A 275 11.90 0.53 3.36
CA HIS A 275 11.47 1.89 3.08
C HIS A 275 10.91 2.56 4.33
N ARG A 276 10.85 3.89 4.34
CA ARG A 276 10.33 4.72 5.44
C ARG A 276 9.65 5.97 4.91
N VAL A 277 8.89 6.67 5.76
CA VAL A 277 8.27 7.95 5.40
C VAL A 277 8.70 9.03 6.38
N ARG A 278 9.34 10.10 5.88
CA ARG A 278 9.66 11.30 6.66
C ARG A 278 8.40 12.12 6.92
N ALA A 279 8.31 12.72 8.10
CA ALA A 279 7.21 13.61 8.44
C ALA A 279 7.22 14.87 7.56
N PRO A 280 6.03 15.36 7.12
CA PRO A 280 5.91 16.64 6.44
C PRO A 280 6.52 17.78 7.28
N GLY A 281 7.24 18.72 6.64
CA GLY A 281 7.72 19.94 7.30
C GLY A 281 9.19 19.96 7.78
N LEU A 282 9.97 18.89 7.56
CA LEU A 282 11.40 18.87 7.90
C LEU A 282 12.28 18.64 6.66
N ARG A 283 12.35 19.59 5.71
CA ARG A 283 13.41 19.54 4.69
C ARG A 283 14.70 20.11 5.29
N PRO A 284 15.83 19.38 5.33
CA PRO A 284 17.13 20.02 5.42
C PRO A 284 17.32 20.86 4.15
N SER A 285 17.74 22.10 4.34
CA SER A 285 18.09 23.04 3.27
C SER A 285 19.08 22.41 2.27
N ALA A 286 18.65 22.20 1.02
CA ALA A 286 19.37 22.62 -0.19
C ALA A 286 18.64 22.16 -1.47
N SER A 287 18.32 23.15 -2.33
CA SER A 287 18.08 23.06 -3.78
C SER A 287 17.14 21.97 -4.32
N SER A 288 15.88 22.33 -4.55
CA SER A 288 15.25 22.29 -5.89
C SER A 288 13.75 22.61 -5.79
N ILE A 289 13.38 23.70 -6.49
CA ILE A 289 12.04 24.10 -6.95
C ILE A 289 10.96 24.06 -5.86
N ALA A 290 10.73 25.23 -5.27
CA ALA A 290 9.47 25.54 -4.61
C ALA A 290 8.32 25.30 -5.60
N SER A 291 7.52 24.24 -5.40
CA SER A 291 6.19 24.18 -5.99
C SER A 291 5.27 25.06 -5.14
N GLN A 292 4.58 25.96 -5.82
CA GLN A 292 3.78 27.05 -5.26
C GLN A 292 2.42 26.59 -4.70
N ASN A 293 2.34 25.52 -3.92
CA ASN A 293 1.07 25.14 -3.27
C ASN A 293 1.23 25.13 -1.74
N SER A 294 1.21 26.31 -1.14
CA SER A 294 1.20 26.48 0.32
C SER A 294 0.02 25.76 1.00
N GLU A 295 -1.09 25.56 0.30
CA GLU A 295 -2.28 24.86 0.81
C GLU A 295 -2.07 23.35 1.01
N SER A 296 -1.28 22.66 0.16
CA SER A 296 -1.08 21.21 0.33
C SER A 296 -0.26 20.90 1.58
N SER A 297 0.68 21.78 1.95
CA SER A 297 1.48 21.63 3.17
C SER A 297 0.66 21.78 4.45
N ALA A 298 -0.45 22.54 4.40
CA ALA A 298 -1.33 22.77 5.54
C ALA A 298 -2.28 21.57 5.79
N LEU A 299 -2.62 20.84 4.73
CA LEU A 299 -3.50 19.66 4.80
C LEU A 299 -2.75 18.37 5.12
N GLY A 300 -1.43 18.39 5.27
CA GLY A 300 -0.65 17.17 5.51
C GLY A 300 -0.42 16.32 4.26
N ARG A 301 -0.05 15.05 4.44
CA ARG A 301 0.26 14.10 3.36
C ARG A 301 -0.90 13.13 3.14
N ILE A 302 -1.34 13.00 1.89
CA ILE A 302 -2.24 11.94 1.45
C ILE A 302 -1.45 10.82 0.79
N SER A 303 -1.80 9.58 1.12
CA SER A 303 -1.18 8.37 0.59
C SER A 303 -2.25 7.33 0.36
N VAL A 304 -2.34 6.82 -0.87
CA VAL A 304 -3.37 5.84 -1.23
C VAL A 304 -2.69 4.57 -1.75
N PRO A 305 -2.21 3.68 -0.84
CA PRO A 305 -1.68 2.39 -1.23
C PRO A 305 -2.80 1.38 -1.50
N PHE A 306 -2.57 0.56 -2.52
CA PHE A 306 -3.28 -0.66 -2.80
C PHE A 306 -2.32 -1.83 -2.59
N PHE A 307 -2.63 -2.68 -1.63
CA PHE A 307 -1.90 -3.90 -1.34
C PHE A 307 -2.57 -5.05 -2.07
N PHE A 308 -1.88 -5.62 -3.06
CA PHE A 308 -2.32 -6.86 -3.65
C PHE A 308 -2.01 -8.01 -2.68
N GLU A 309 -3.03 -8.74 -2.30
CA GLU A 309 -2.94 -9.83 -1.34
C GLU A 309 -3.73 -11.05 -1.81
N PRO A 310 -3.16 -12.28 -1.71
CA PRO A 310 -3.87 -13.50 -2.06
C PRO A 310 -5.13 -13.74 -1.22
N GLY A 311 -5.98 -14.66 -1.67
CA GLY A 311 -7.09 -15.14 -0.86
C GLY A 311 -6.65 -15.89 0.38
N GLU A 312 -7.51 -15.97 1.39
CA GLU A 312 -7.20 -16.57 2.69
C GLU A 312 -6.67 -18.01 2.56
N ASN A 313 -7.29 -18.80 1.69
CA ASN A 313 -6.96 -20.21 1.45
C ASN A 313 -5.84 -20.40 0.42
N CYS A 314 -5.20 -19.32 -0.04
CA CYS A 314 -4.18 -19.40 -1.06
C CYS A 314 -2.89 -20.03 -0.50
N LEU A 315 -2.38 -21.03 -1.21
CA LEU A 315 -1.09 -21.65 -0.92
C LEU A 315 0.00 -20.91 -1.69
N VAL A 316 0.74 -20.07 -0.97
CA VAL A 316 1.88 -19.33 -1.50
C VAL A 316 3.09 -20.27 -1.54
N ARG A 317 3.70 -20.43 -2.71
CA ARG A 317 4.81 -21.36 -2.96
C ARG A 317 5.94 -20.67 -3.70
N SER A 318 7.17 -21.08 -3.40
CA SER A 318 8.32 -20.72 -4.24
C SER A 318 8.12 -21.26 -5.66
N VAL A 319 8.53 -20.46 -6.64
CA VAL A 319 8.57 -20.86 -8.05
C VAL A 319 9.52 -22.04 -8.28
N ASP A 320 10.47 -22.29 -7.38
CA ASP A 320 11.41 -23.40 -7.48
C ASP A 320 10.84 -24.72 -6.95
N GLY A 321 9.76 -24.69 -6.18
CA GLY A 321 9.05 -25.89 -5.71
C GLY A 321 9.57 -26.55 -4.44
N ASP A 322 10.75 -26.14 -3.93
CA ASP A 322 11.51 -26.92 -2.94
C ASP A 322 11.31 -26.53 -1.46
N GLU A 323 10.61 -25.42 -1.15
CA GLU A 323 10.55 -24.85 0.22
C GLU A 323 9.20 -25.01 0.94
N GLY A 324 8.32 -25.90 0.47
CA GLY A 324 6.98 -26.08 1.06
C GLY A 324 6.00 -24.98 0.63
N PHE A 325 5.03 -24.65 1.49
CA PHE A 325 4.04 -23.61 1.21
C PHE A 325 3.72 -22.77 2.45
N VAL A 326 3.26 -21.55 2.23
CA VAL A 326 2.67 -20.67 3.23
C VAL A 326 1.18 -20.57 2.95
N LEU A 327 0.34 -20.90 3.94
CA LEU A 327 -1.09 -20.59 3.87
C LEU A 327 -1.27 -19.11 4.16
N TYR A 328 -1.73 -18.35 3.16
CA TYR A 328 -1.74 -16.88 3.25
C TYR A 328 -2.56 -16.35 4.44
N GLY A 329 -3.72 -16.94 4.70
CA GLY A 329 -4.60 -16.57 5.82
C GLY A 329 -3.96 -16.74 7.20
N GLU A 330 -3.10 -17.74 7.40
CA GLU A 330 -2.36 -17.92 8.66
C GLU A 330 -1.23 -16.89 8.77
N HIS A 331 -0.52 -16.66 7.66
CA HIS A 331 0.57 -15.69 7.59
C HIS A 331 0.11 -14.28 7.96
N VAL A 332 -0.97 -13.80 7.35
CA VAL A 332 -1.47 -12.44 7.58
C VAL A 332 -1.97 -12.28 9.02
N ARG A 333 -2.63 -13.29 9.60
CA ARG A 333 -3.07 -13.24 11.00
C ARG A 333 -1.91 -13.19 11.97
N GLU A 334 -0.86 -13.94 11.72
CA GLU A 334 0.35 -13.90 12.56
C GLU A 334 1.03 -12.53 12.46
N LYS A 335 1.04 -11.93 11.27
CA LYS A 335 1.54 -10.55 11.08
C LYS A 335 0.66 -9.52 11.79
N MET A 336 -0.67 -9.65 11.74
CA MET A 336 -1.59 -8.74 12.40
C MET A 336 -1.36 -8.65 13.91
N LYS A 337 -0.96 -9.75 14.58
CA LYS A 337 -0.61 -9.74 16.02
C LYS A 337 0.54 -8.78 16.37
N THR A 338 1.37 -8.42 15.39
CA THR A 338 2.49 -7.48 15.60
C THR A 338 2.05 -6.02 15.48
N TRP A 339 0.87 -5.74 14.94
CA TRP A 339 0.37 -4.39 14.71
C TRP A 339 -0.29 -3.84 15.96
N VAL A 340 0.04 -2.60 16.32
CA VAL A 340 -0.43 -1.93 17.55
C VAL A 340 -1.96 -1.94 17.66
N GLU A 341 -2.67 -1.78 16.54
CA GLU A 341 -4.14 -1.76 16.45
C GLU A 341 -4.82 -3.07 16.89
N PHE A 342 -4.06 -4.17 16.99
CA PHE A 342 -4.57 -5.52 17.24
C PHE A 342 -3.96 -6.20 18.47
N GLN A 343 -3.07 -5.53 19.21
CA GLN A 343 -2.39 -6.13 20.37
C GLN A 343 -3.38 -6.48 21.50
N ASP A 344 -4.39 -5.64 21.74
CA ASP A 344 -5.43 -5.89 22.76
C ASP A 344 -6.34 -7.08 22.44
N ASP A 345 -6.40 -7.50 21.17
CA ASP A 345 -7.18 -8.66 20.73
C ASP A 345 -6.39 -9.98 20.89
N VAL A 346 -5.09 -9.95 21.21
CA VAL A 346 -4.25 -11.16 21.37
C VAL A 346 -4.37 -11.76 22.79
N ASP A 347 -4.62 -10.94 23.81
CA ASP A 347 -4.43 -11.32 25.24
C ASP A 347 -5.72 -11.59 26.04
N ASN A 348 -6.81 -12.04 25.39
CA ASN A 348 -8.03 -12.49 26.10
C ASN A 348 -8.55 -13.85 25.64
#